data_AF-A0A9P0JXT2-F1
#
_entry.id   AF-A0A9P0JXT2-F1
#
_cell.length_a   1.000
_cell.length_b   1.000
_cell.length_c   1.000
_cell.angle_alpha   90.00
_cell.angle_beta   90.00
_cell.angle_gamma   90.00
#
_symmetry.space_group_name_H-M   'P 1'
#
loop_
_entity.id
_entity.type
_entity.pdbx_description
1 polymer ?
#
loop_
_entity_poly.entity_id
_entity_poly.type
_entity_poly.pdbx_seq_one_letter_code
_entity_poly.pdbx_strand_id
1 'polypeptide(L)'
;MRLLDHVFDDMHVEELITSVILPVGVSNIKVVPPYEVERLEDEVTYKYLDNLGRKVIRLRKTNLVEQHIQDLEISYNWQQAMLLHEPILIALALFLMFILAIIYVRLDFSLSKPEHSKKE
;
A
#
# COMPACT_ATOMS: atom_id res chain seq x y z
N MET A 1 -5.93 -16.70 -9.31
CA MET A 1 -5.74 -15.49 -10.15
C MET A 1 -4.91 -15.92 -11.30
N ARG A 2 -5.30 -15.62 -12.55
CA ARG A 2 -4.54 -16.11 -13.71
C ARG A 2 -3.15 -15.46 -13.75
N LEU A 3 -2.11 -16.25 -14.01
CA LEU A 3 -0.75 -15.72 -14.18
C LEU A 3 -0.63 -14.97 -15.51
N LEU A 4 -1.15 -15.57 -16.57
CA LEU A 4 -1.33 -14.99 -17.90
C LEU A 4 -2.82 -15.01 -18.20
N ASP A 5 -3.36 -13.93 -18.75
CA ASP A 5 -4.75 -13.89 -19.23
C ASP A 5 -4.79 -13.81 -20.74
N HIS A 6 -5.92 -14.19 -21.32
CA HIS A 6 -6.12 -14.14 -22.77
C HIS A 6 -6.08 -12.68 -23.28
N VAL A 7 -5.24 -12.42 -24.28
CA VAL A 7 -5.12 -11.10 -24.94
C VAL A 7 -5.72 -11.14 -26.34
N PHE A 8 -5.32 -12.12 -27.16
CA PHE A 8 -5.84 -12.39 -28.50
C PHE A 8 -5.57 -13.86 -28.87
N ASP A 9 -6.28 -14.37 -29.88
CA ASP A 9 -6.16 -15.76 -30.36
C ASP A 9 -4.74 -16.07 -30.87
N ASP A 10 -4.22 -17.25 -30.55
CA ASP A 10 -2.87 -17.72 -30.93
C ASP A 10 -1.74 -16.79 -30.44
N MET A 11 -1.92 -16.17 -29.27
CA MET A 11 -0.90 -15.30 -28.71
C MET A 11 0.39 -16.05 -28.34
N HIS A 12 1.50 -15.41 -28.65
CA HIS A 12 2.83 -15.78 -28.19
C HIS A 12 3.44 -14.59 -27.43
N VAL A 13 3.74 -14.80 -26.16
CA VAL A 13 4.34 -13.80 -25.27
C VAL A 13 5.79 -14.18 -25.04
N GLU A 14 6.71 -13.38 -25.59
CA GLU A 14 8.15 -13.61 -25.46
C GLU A 14 8.62 -13.47 -24.00
N GLU A 15 8.18 -12.42 -23.31
CA GLU A 15 8.47 -12.17 -21.90
C GLU A 15 7.23 -11.66 -21.17
N LEU A 16 6.90 -12.31 -20.05
CA LEU A 16 5.86 -11.91 -19.12
C LEU A 16 6.50 -11.59 -17.76
N ILE A 17 6.21 -10.39 -17.25
CA ILE A 17 6.53 -10.00 -15.88
C ILE A 17 5.22 -9.70 -15.15
N THR A 18 4.85 -10.59 -14.24
CA THR A 18 3.66 -10.44 -13.40
C THR A 18 4.04 -9.87 -12.05
N SER A 19 3.54 -8.67 -11.75
CA SER A 19 3.79 -7.97 -10.49
C SER A 19 2.52 -7.98 -9.63
N VAL A 20 2.57 -8.66 -8.50
CA VAL A 20 1.44 -8.78 -7.57
C VAL A 20 1.70 -7.94 -6.33
N ILE A 21 0.90 -6.90 -6.15
CA ILE A 21 0.99 -6.00 -4.99
C ILE A 21 0.11 -6.55 -3.86
N LEU A 22 0.73 -6.85 -2.73
CA LEU A 22 0.03 -7.36 -1.56
C LEU A 22 -0.44 -6.24 -0.61
N PRO A 23 -1.43 -6.52 0.27
CA PRO A 23 -1.83 -5.60 1.32
C PRO A 23 -0.68 -5.21 2.26
N VAL A 24 -0.86 -4.10 2.98
CA VAL A 24 0.07 -3.65 4.01
C VAL A 24 0.07 -4.65 5.18
N GLY A 25 1.25 -4.91 5.75
CA GLY A 25 1.38 -5.75 6.95
C GLY A 25 1.27 -7.26 6.71
N VAL A 26 1.48 -7.72 5.47
CA VAL A 26 1.51 -9.15 5.16
C VAL A 26 2.78 -9.85 5.64
N SER A 27 2.60 -11.05 6.19
CA SER A 27 3.65 -11.95 6.65
C SER A 27 3.49 -13.35 6.04
N ASN A 28 4.56 -14.16 6.06
CA ASN A 28 4.56 -15.55 5.58
C ASN A 28 3.97 -15.75 4.18
N ILE A 29 4.50 -15.02 3.20
CA ILE A 29 4.06 -15.09 1.81
C ILE A 29 4.55 -16.41 1.19
N LYS A 30 3.61 -17.22 0.71
CA LYS A 30 3.86 -18.45 -0.05
C LYS A 30 3.25 -18.29 -1.44
N VAL A 31 4.06 -18.51 -2.45
CA VAL A 31 3.64 -18.45 -3.86
C VAL A 31 3.71 -19.86 -4.41
N VAL A 32 2.59 -20.36 -4.91
CA VAL A 32 2.50 -21.67 -5.57
C VAL A 32 2.21 -21.41 -7.05
N PRO A 33 3.24 -21.36 -7.89
CA PRO A 33 3.04 -21.18 -9.32
C PRO A 33 2.56 -22.49 -9.96
N PRO A 34 1.74 -22.43 -11.00
CA PRO A 34 1.20 -23.63 -11.66
C PRO A 34 2.26 -24.35 -12.52
N TYR A 35 3.32 -23.67 -12.89
CA TYR A 35 4.49 -24.19 -13.63
C TYR A 35 5.77 -23.48 -13.17
N GLU A 36 6.92 -23.94 -13.65
CA GLU A 36 8.21 -23.33 -13.33
C GLU A 36 8.29 -21.90 -13.86
N VAL A 37 8.40 -20.96 -12.91
CA VAL A 37 8.55 -19.52 -13.15
C VAL A 37 9.74 -19.01 -12.35
N GLU A 38 10.40 -18.00 -12.88
CA GLU A 38 11.51 -17.35 -12.19
C GLU A 38 10.95 -16.28 -11.24
N ARG A 39 11.25 -16.41 -9.95
CA ARG A 39 10.91 -15.36 -8.98
C ARG A 39 12.01 -14.32 -8.97
N LEU A 40 11.65 -13.09 -9.33
CA LEU A 40 12.53 -11.93 -9.24
C LEU A 40 12.57 -11.41 -7.79
N GLU A 41 13.49 -10.49 -7.53
CA GLU A 41 13.58 -9.82 -6.24
C GLU A 41 12.27 -9.10 -5.90
N ASP A 42 11.79 -9.35 -4.69
CA ASP A 42 10.60 -8.71 -4.14
C ASP A 42 10.86 -7.21 -3.95
N GLU A 43 9.93 -6.38 -4.40
CA GLU A 43 10.02 -4.92 -4.27
C GLU A 43 9.04 -4.40 -3.20
N VAL A 44 9.23 -3.16 -2.80
CA VAL A 44 8.29 -2.45 -1.92
C VAL A 44 7.77 -1.22 -2.63
N THR A 45 6.46 -1.12 -2.80
CA THR A 45 5.77 0.03 -3.40
C THR A 45 5.02 0.80 -2.33
N TYR A 46 5.08 2.13 -2.40
CA TYR A 46 4.33 3.03 -1.53
C TYR A 46 3.21 3.68 -2.35
N LYS A 47 1.98 3.61 -1.84
CA LYS A 47 0.85 4.37 -2.38
C LYS A 47 0.40 5.43 -1.38
N TYR A 48 -0.66 6.15 -1.74
CA TYR A 48 -1.29 7.13 -0.85
C TYR A 48 -1.60 6.52 0.51
N LEU A 49 -1.28 7.25 1.58
CA LEU A 49 -1.52 6.86 2.97
C LEU A 49 -0.80 5.56 3.42
N ASP A 50 0.17 5.08 2.64
CA ASP A 50 1.01 3.95 3.03
C ASP A 50 2.26 4.42 3.79
N ASN A 51 2.37 4.09 5.08
CA ASN A 51 3.59 4.35 5.86
C ASN A 51 4.57 3.17 5.87
N LEU A 52 4.06 1.93 5.83
CA LEU A 52 4.84 0.70 6.01
C LEU A 52 5.30 0.08 4.69
N GLY A 53 4.77 0.56 3.56
CA GLY A 53 5.02 -0.01 2.24
C GLY A 53 4.27 -1.32 1.97
N ARG A 54 3.94 -1.55 0.70
CA ARG A 54 3.29 -2.78 0.20
C ARG A 54 4.32 -3.64 -0.49
N LYS A 55 4.37 -4.92 -0.14
CA LYS A 55 5.26 -5.89 -0.78
C LYS A 55 4.75 -6.23 -2.18
N VAL A 56 5.65 -6.29 -3.14
CA VAL A 56 5.38 -6.63 -4.53
C VAL A 56 6.14 -7.88 -4.89
N ILE A 57 5.42 -8.93 -5.25
CA ILE A 57 6.01 -10.16 -5.76
C ILE A 57 6.12 -10.03 -7.26
N ARG A 58 7.31 -10.25 -7.82
CA ARG A 58 7.53 -10.24 -9.26
C ARG A 58 7.88 -11.63 -9.75
N LEU A 59 7.11 -12.10 -10.71
CA LEU A 59 7.30 -13.39 -11.37
C LEU A 59 7.62 -13.13 -12.84
N ARG A 60 8.75 -13.67 -13.31
CA ARG A 60 9.18 -13.60 -14.70
C ARG A 60 9.04 -14.97 -15.36
N LYS A 61 8.52 -14.97 -16.59
CA LYS A 61 8.50 -16.16 -17.44
C LYS A 61 8.62 -15.75 -18.90
N THR A 62 9.35 -16.54 -19.67
CA THR A 62 9.53 -16.35 -21.12
C THR A 62 8.82 -17.43 -21.91
N ASN A 63 8.56 -17.15 -23.20
CA ASN A 63 7.98 -18.07 -24.18
C ASN A 63 6.66 -18.70 -23.72
N LEU A 64 5.67 -17.86 -23.45
CA LEU A 64 4.33 -18.28 -23.08
C LEU A 64 3.40 -18.30 -24.29
N VAL A 65 2.47 -19.25 -24.26
CA VAL A 65 1.38 -19.37 -25.23
C VAL A 65 0.06 -19.47 -24.49
N GLU A 66 -1.05 -19.35 -25.20
CA GLU A 66 -2.40 -19.38 -24.65
C GLU A 66 -2.70 -20.61 -23.77
N GLN A 67 -2.10 -21.76 -24.05
CA GLN A 67 -2.24 -22.97 -23.24
C GLN A 67 -1.63 -22.86 -21.82
N HIS A 68 -0.83 -21.83 -21.55
CA HIS A 68 -0.24 -21.54 -20.24
C HIS A 68 -1.11 -20.61 -19.37
N ILE A 69 -2.34 -20.31 -19.80
CA ILE A 69 -3.33 -19.61 -18.97
C ILE A 69 -3.75 -20.56 -17.83
N GLN A 70 -3.12 -20.38 -16.67
CA GLN A 70 -3.35 -21.16 -15.46
C GLN A 70 -3.39 -20.25 -14.23
N ASP A 71 -4.01 -20.74 -13.17
CA ASP A 71 -4.16 -20.00 -11.92
C ASP A 71 -2.88 -20.03 -11.08
N LEU A 72 -2.48 -18.84 -10.63
CA LEU A 72 -1.51 -18.59 -9.58
C LEU A 72 -2.23 -18.55 -8.22
N GLU A 73 -1.68 -19.28 -7.25
CA GLU A 73 -2.11 -19.23 -5.85
C GLU A 73 -1.06 -18.52 -4.98
N ILE A 74 -1.54 -17.57 -4.17
CA ILE A 74 -0.71 -16.85 -3.21
C ILE A 74 -1.38 -16.93 -1.84
N SER A 75 -0.69 -17.57 -0.91
CA SER A 75 -1.11 -17.68 0.49
C SER A 75 -0.29 -16.71 1.34
N TYR A 76 -0.94 -15.93 2.19
CA TYR A 76 -0.28 -14.99 3.09
C TYR A 76 -1.06 -14.83 4.40
N ASN A 77 -0.35 -14.46 5.46
CA ASN A 77 -0.95 -14.11 6.74
C ASN A 77 -1.14 -12.61 6.82
N TRP A 78 -2.36 -12.18 7.12
CA TRP A 78 -2.70 -10.76 7.28
C TRP A 78 -3.44 -10.52 8.60
N GLN A 79 -3.03 -9.49 9.33
CA GLN A 79 -3.61 -9.13 10.61
C GLN A 79 -4.75 -8.13 10.40
N GLN A 80 -5.95 -8.47 10.85
CA GLN A 80 -7.16 -7.63 10.66
C GLN A 80 -7.05 -6.24 11.29
N ALA A 81 -6.23 -6.06 12.33
CA ALA A 81 -5.97 -4.76 12.94
C ALA A 81 -5.39 -3.74 11.94
N MET A 82 -4.70 -4.20 10.89
CA MET A 82 -4.15 -3.32 9.85
C MET A 82 -5.24 -2.59 9.05
N LEU A 83 -6.49 -3.07 9.06
CA LEU A 83 -7.61 -2.38 8.42
C LEU A 83 -7.88 -0.98 9.03
N LEU A 84 -7.64 -0.83 10.33
CA LEU A 84 -7.89 0.42 11.06
C LEU A 84 -6.72 1.40 10.96
N HIS A 85 -5.54 0.96 10.51
CA HIS A 85 -4.34 1.76 10.49
C HIS A 85 -4.49 3.00 9.60
N GLU A 86 -4.96 2.83 8.36
CA GLU A 86 -5.14 3.95 7.42
C GLU A 86 -6.20 4.96 7.90
N PRO A 87 -7.42 4.56 8.35
CA PRO A 87 -8.38 5.50 8.93
C PRO A 87 -7.87 6.26 10.16
N ILE A 88 -7.16 5.57 11.06
CA ILE A 88 -6.60 6.20 12.26
C ILE A 88 -5.56 7.25 11.90
N LEU A 89 -4.74 7.01 10.88
CA LEU A 89 -3.74 7.96 10.41
C LEU A 89 -4.37 9.28 9.96
N ILE A 90 -5.44 9.21 9.16
CA ILE A 90 -6.17 10.41 8.70
C ILE A 90 -6.81 11.13 9.88
N ALA A 91 -7.47 10.38 10.77
CA ALA A 91 -8.12 10.94 11.95
C ALA A 91 -7.10 11.65 12.85
N LEU A 92 -5.92 11.07 13.05
CA LEU A 92 -4.83 11.65 13.84
C LEU A 92 -4.29 12.93 13.18
N ALA A 93 -4.09 12.92 11.87
CA ALA A 93 -3.61 14.11 11.14
C ALA A 93 -4.57 15.29 11.28
N LEU A 94 -5.88 15.05 11.13
CA LEU A 94 -6.92 16.07 11.35
C LEU A 94 -6.96 16.52 12.81
N PHE A 95 -6.89 15.59 13.76
CA PHE A 95 -6.90 15.91 15.18
C PHE A 95 -5.72 16.81 15.59
N LEU A 96 -4.51 16.50 15.09
CA LEU A 96 -3.32 17.33 15.32
C LEU A 96 -3.45 18.72 14.72
N MET A 97 -4.05 18.86 13.53
CA MET A 97 -4.34 20.16 12.93
C MET A 97 -5.23 21.02 13.85
N PHE A 98 -6.28 20.44 14.44
CA PHE A 98 -7.13 21.15 15.40
C PHE A 98 -6.38 21.52 16.69
N ILE A 99 -5.55 20.63 17.23
CA ILE A 99 -4.71 20.93 18.39
C ILE A 99 -3.80 22.13 18.12
N LEU A 100 -3.15 22.17 16.96
CA LEU A 100 -2.28 23.29 16.57
C LEU A 100 -3.06 24.61 16.50
N ALA A 101 -4.28 24.59 15.93
CA ALA A 101 -5.15 25.76 15.91
C ALA A 101 -5.55 26.22 17.33
N ILE A 102 -5.87 25.29 18.23
CA ILE A 102 -6.21 25.60 19.64
C ILE A 102 -5.02 26.25 20.34
N ILE A 103 -3.81 25.68 20.19
CA ILE A 103 -2.58 26.23 20.77
C ILE A 103 -2.34 27.64 20.23
N TYR A 104 -2.45 27.84 18.91
CA TYR A 104 -2.25 29.13 18.27
C TYR A 104 -3.18 30.22 18.84
N VAL A 105 -4.47 29.93 19.00
CA VAL A 105 -5.45 30.90 19.53
C VAL A 105 -5.22 31.19 21.02
N ARG A 106 -4.64 30.25 21.77
CA ARG A 106 -4.39 30.39 23.22
C ARG A 106 -3.07 31.07 23.54
N LEU A 107 -2.13 31.14 22.61
CA LEU A 107 -0.87 31.85 22.79
C LEU A 107 -1.07 33.34 22.53
N ASP A 108 -1.01 34.13 23.60
CA ASP A 108 -0.99 35.58 23.51
C ASP A 108 0.45 36.04 23.19
N PHE A 109 0.68 36.42 21.94
CA PHE A 109 1.95 36.98 21.47
C PHE A 109 2.01 38.50 21.58
N SER A 110 1.21 39.13 22.45
CA SER A 110 1.24 40.57 22.63
C SER A 110 2.54 41.03 23.30
N LEU A 111 3.24 41.98 22.65
CA LEU A 111 4.52 42.53 23.10
C LEU A 111 4.37 43.58 24.23
N SER A 112 3.16 44.14 24.40
CA SER A 112 2.86 45.09 25.48
C SER A 112 1.44 44.87 25.98
N LYS A 113 1.28 44.67 27.29
CA LYS A 113 -0.04 44.53 27.92
C LYS A 113 -0.56 45.93 28.25
N PRO A 114 -1.66 46.41 27.66
CA PRO A 114 -2.27 47.66 28.10
C PRO A 114 -2.79 47.46 29.53
N GLU A 115 -2.41 48.39 30.42
CA GLU A 115 -2.70 48.38 31.87
C GLU A 115 -4.21 48.38 32.19
N HIS A 116 -5.06 48.61 31.19
CA HIS A 116 -6.51 48.66 31.32
C HIS A 116 -7.21 47.96 30.16
N SER A 117 -7.39 46.65 30.26
CA SER A 117 -8.52 45.98 29.61
C SER A 117 -8.85 44.67 30.30
N LYS A 118 -9.63 44.78 31.39
CA LYS A 118 -10.65 43.80 31.72
C LYS A 118 -11.98 44.53 31.65
N LYS A 119 -12.77 44.25 30.63
CA LYS A 119 -14.23 44.29 30.72
C LYS A 119 -14.75 43.03 30.04
N GLU A 120 -15.41 42.24 30.89
CA GLU A 120 -16.35 41.12 30.69
C GLU A 120 -16.40 40.46 29.31
#